data_AF-A0ABC9BYF0-F1
#
_entry.id   AF-A0ABC9BYF0-F1
#
_cell.length_a   1.000
_cell.length_b   1.000
_cell.length_c   1.000
_cell.angle_alpha   90.00
_cell.angle_beta   90.00
_cell.angle_gamma   90.00
#
_symmetry.space_group_name_H-M   'P 1'
#
loop_
_entity.id
_entity.type
_entity.pdbx_description
1 polymer ?
#
loop_
_entity_poly.entity_id
_entity_poly.type
_entity_poly.pdbx_seq_one_letter_code
_entity_poly.pdbx_strand_id
1 'polypeptide(L)'
;MSSLLAAAGAAQPSRSSSAVVAKPARGFHVFRIDGYSLTTTLPAGERVTSEPFYIGGRRWLIDYYPNGTDASVATDSDAIAVYLRLQGSHVKQRVRAEYKFGLLDPAGTAAYELPAETGIFSSLGGGYDSDDEATGSGNPGCGYASFITKEDLGRRRESLLKEDSLAIRCDIAVAQLETIAATRKLWPPPPVRRSLSPRVRRRGGYDSCGSESPDEYDDGRSHDDGGRRRQRAPPDDKEYIRRCLTAQRRRKY
;
A
#
# COMPACT_ATOMS: atom_id res chain seq x y z
N MET A 1 41.68 28.86 54.01
CA MET A 1 41.59 28.15 52.71
C MET A 1 40.75 26.90 52.92
N SER A 2 39.44 26.96 52.65
CA SER A 2 38.58 25.77 52.65
C SER A 2 38.38 25.32 51.21
N SER A 3 38.85 24.11 50.92
CA SER A 3 38.80 23.49 49.59
C SER A 3 37.40 22.92 49.34
N LEU A 4 36.73 23.40 48.29
CA LEU A 4 35.48 22.82 47.79
C LEU A 4 35.83 21.67 46.84
N LEU A 5 35.56 20.43 47.27
CA LEU A 5 35.57 19.27 46.37
C LEU A 5 34.35 19.33 45.46
N ALA A 6 34.55 19.74 44.21
CA ALA A 6 33.56 19.59 43.15
C ALA A 6 33.45 18.11 42.78
N ALA A 7 32.36 17.45 43.21
CA ALA A 7 32.00 16.13 42.71
C ALA A 7 31.54 16.29 41.24
N ALA A 8 32.39 15.91 40.30
CA ALA A 8 32.01 15.78 38.90
C ALA A 8 31.02 14.60 38.78
N GLY A 9 29.73 14.90 38.65
CA GLY A 9 28.71 13.92 38.30
C GLY A 9 29.05 13.31 36.94
N ALA A 10 29.45 12.04 36.91
CA ALA A 10 29.65 11.33 35.66
C ALA A 10 28.29 11.20 34.95
N ALA A 11 28.08 11.99 33.90
CA ALA A 11 26.91 11.88 33.04
C ALA A 11 26.91 10.50 32.39
N GLN A 12 25.89 9.67 32.70
CA GLN A 12 25.73 8.38 32.02
C GLN A 12 25.48 8.61 30.52
N PRO A 13 26.09 7.83 29.63
CA PRO A 13 25.82 7.93 28.20
C PRO A 13 24.38 7.51 27.91
N SER A 14 23.60 8.41 27.31
CA SER A 14 22.27 8.10 26.80
C SER A 14 22.40 7.21 25.57
N ARG A 15 21.79 6.02 25.61
CA ARG A 15 21.77 5.05 24.51
C ARG A 15 20.32 4.81 24.08
N SER A 16 20.04 5.00 22.80
CA SER A 16 18.72 4.77 22.20
C SER A 16 18.85 3.93 20.93
N SER A 17 17.81 3.15 20.62
CA SER A 17 17.69 2.34 19.41
C SER A 17 16.25 2.41 18.92
N SER A 18 16.06 2.43 17.60
CA SER A 18 14.76 2.34 16.95
C SER A 18 14.86 1.41 15.73
N ALA A 19 13.74 0.81 15.35
CA ALA A 19 13.62 -0.02 14.16
C ALA A 19 12.42 0.44 13.32
N VAL A 20 12.51 0.29 12.01
CA VAL A 20 11.41 0.54 11.07
C VAL A 20 11.15 -0.72 10.29
N VAL A 21 9.89 -1.10 10.15
CA VAL A 21 9.45 -2.16 9.27
C VAL A 21 8.79 -1.55 8.04
N ALA A 22 9.30 -1.91 6.87
CA ALA A 22 8.71 -1.56 5.60
C ALA A 22 7.83 -2.71 5.12
N LYS A 23 6.52 -2.47 4.95
CA LYS A 23 5.58 -3.45 4.37
C LYS A 23 4.80 -2.80 3.23
N PRO A 24 4.76 -3.41 2.03
CA PRO A 24 3.96 -2.87 0.95
C PRO A 24 2.48 -3.24 1.13
N ALA A 25 1.60 -2.25 1.07
CA ALA A 25 0.17 -2.48 0.89
C ALA A 25 -0.12 -2.64 -0.61
N ARG A 26 -0.65 -3.80 -1.01
CA ARG A 26 -0.93 -4.16 -2.41
C ARG A 26 -2.42 -4.25 -2.67
N GLY A 27 -2.84 -3.93 -3.88
CA GLY A 27 -4.20 -4.14 -4.37
C GLY A 27 -4.33 -3.72 -5.84
N PHE A 28 -5.55 -3.77 -6.35
CA PHE A 28 -5.85 -3.32 -7.71
C PHE A 28 -7.20 -2.60 -7.80
N HIS A 29 -7.38 -1.85 -8.88
CA HIS A 29 -8.64 -1.24 -9.27
C HIS A 29 -8.96 -1.57 -10.73
N VAL A 30 -10.24 -1.84 -11.02
CA VAL A 30 -10.74 -2.02 -12.39
C VAL A 30 -11.65 -0.84 -12.72
N PHE A 31 -11.17 0.03 -13.59
CA PHE A 31 -11.92 1.17 -14.13
C PHE A 31 -12.51 0.78 -15.48
N ARG A 32 -13.83 0.64 -15.53
CA ARG A 32 -14.58 0.28 -16.74
C ARG A 32 -15.30 1.49 -17.30
N ILE A 33 -15.16 1.69 -18.61
CA ILE A 33 -15.75 2.77 -19.38
C ILE A 33 -16.71 2.12 -20.37
N ASP A 34 -18.01 2.30 -20.16
CA ASP A 34 -19.04 1.92 -21.13
C ASP A 34 -19.29 3.09 -22.09
N GLY A 35 -19.47 2.80 -23.38
CA GLY A 35 -19.60 3.86 -24.40
C GLY A 35 -18.26 4.46 -24.82
N TYR A 36 -17.21 3.63 -24.92
CA TYR A 36 -15.86 4.06 -25.32
C TYR A 36 -15.86 4.90 -26.60
N SER A 37 -16.71 4.57 -27.58
CA SER A 37 -16.83 5.36 -28.81
C SER A 37 -17.15 6.84 -28.55
N LEU A 38 -17.97 7.14 -27.53
CA LEU A 38 -18.30 8.51 -27.14
C LEU A 38 -17.12 9.23 -26.48
N THR A 39 -16.24 8.52 -25.78
CA THR A 39 -15.08 9.17 -25.17
C THR A 39 -14.08 9.63 -26.23
N THR A 40 -14.05 9.00 -27.41
CA THR A 40 -13.16 9.43 -28.50
C THR A 40 -13.48 10.80 -29.10
N THR A 41 -14.66 11.36 -28.80
CA THR A 41 -15.05 12.71 -29.25
C THR A 41 -14.64 13.81 -28.27
N LEU A 42 -14.06 13.46 -27.11
CA LEU A 42 -13.56 14.45 -26.16
C LEU A 42 -12.37 15.22 -26.75
N PRO A 43 -12.26 16.53 -26.56
CA PRO A 43 -11.08 17.30 -26.97
C PRO A 43 -9.76 16.73 -26.40
N ALA A 44 -8.63 17.01 -27.07
CA ALA A 44 -7.32 16.74 -26.50
C ALA A 44 -7.15 17.45 -25.15
N GLY A 45 -6.54 16.78 -24.17
CA GLY A 45 -6.41 17.27 -22.80
C GLY A 45 -7.61 16.98 -21.89
N GLU A 46 -8.76 16.60 -22.43
CA GLU A 46 -9.92 16.18 -21.63
C GLU A 46 -9.77 14.73 -21.17
N ARG A 47 -10.32 14.42 -19.98
CA ARG A 47 -10.18 13.10 -19.35
C ARG A 47 -11.51 12.54 -18.85
N VAL A 48 -11.52 11.22 -18.67
CA VAL A 48 -12.50 10.52 -17.85
C VAL A 48 -11.79 9.98 -16.61
N THR A 49 -12.30 10.33 -15.43
CA THR A 49 -11.70 9.95 -14.14
C THR A 49 -12.50 8.82 -13.49
N SER A 50 -11.81 7.86 -12.88
CA SER A 50 -12.43 6.77 -12.13
C SER A 50 -13.08 7.26 -10.84
N GLU A 51 -13.96 6.43 -10.27
CA GLU A 51 -14.30 6.59 -8.86
C GLU A 51 -13.05 6.43 -7.98
N PRO A 52 -12.98 7.14 -6.83
CA PRO A 52 -11.86 7.01 -5.92
C PRO A 52 -11.76 5.61 -5.30
N PHE A 53 -10.55 5.07 -5.17
CA PHE A 53 -10.29 3.78 -4.53
C PHE A 53 -9.17 3.87 -3.48
N TYR A 54 -9.13 2.90 -2.55
CA TYR A 54 -8.27 2.96 -1.37
C TYR A 54 -7.26 1.83 -1.31
N ILE A 55 -5.98 2.17 -1.37
CA ILE A 55 -4.87 1.21 -1.17
C ILE A 55 -3.78 1.87 -0.34
N GLY A 56 -3.29 1.16 0.67
CA GLY A 56 -2.26 1.67 1.59
C GLY A 56 -2.71 2.84 2.46
N GLY A 57 -4.02 2.96 2.75
CA GLY A 57 -4.58 4.08 3.52
C GLY A 57 -4.62 5.42 2.75
N ARG A 58 -4.45 5.36 1.43
CA ARG A 58 -4.45 6.52 0.53
C ARG A 58 -5.59 6.38 -0.48
N ARG A 59 -6.10 7.52 -0.94
CA ARG A 59 -7.20 7.60 -1.91
C ARG A 59 -6.62 7.94 -3.29
N TRP A 60 -6.92 7.09 -4.26
CA TRP A 60 -6.33 7.10 -5.60
C TRP A 60 -7.41 7.28 -6.66
N LEU A 61 -7.01 7.80 -7.81
CA LEU A 61 -7.84 8.01 -9.00
C LEU A 61 -7.07 7.50 -10.22
N ILE A 62 -7.79 6.96 -11.21
CA ILE A 62 -7.24 6.71 -12.56
C ILE A 62 -7.82 7.78 -13.48
N ASP A 63 -6.95 8.47 -14.21
CA ASP A 63 -7.33 9.41 -15.27
C ASP A 63 -7.02 8.78 -16.63
N TYR A 64 -8.04 8.71 -17.49
CA TYR A 64 -7.95 8.22 -18.85
C TYR A 64 -8.15 9.38 -19.83
N TYR A 65 -7.22 9.56 -20.76
CA TYR A 65 -7.28 10.60 -21.79
C TYR A 65 -7.38 9.91 -23.17
N PRO A 66 -8.56 9.95 -23.82
CA PRO A 66 -8.77 9.29 -25.12
C PRO A 66 -7.90 9.87 -26.24
N ASN A 67 -7.61 11.18 -26.16
CA ASN A 67 -6.97 11.96 -27.21
C ASN A 67 -5.66 12.63 -26.75
N GLY A 68 -5.04 12.11 -25.69
CA GLY A 68 -3.80 12.63 -25.10
C GLY A 68 -4.03 13.73 -24.05
N THR A 69 -2.97 14.08 -23.33
CA THR A 69 -3.03 15.02 -22.18
C THR A 69 -2.82 16.48 -22.53
N ASP A 70 -2.36 16.78 -23.74
CA ASP A 70 -1.98 18.13 -24.14
C ASP A 70 -3.19 18.84 -24.77
N ALA A 71 -3.77 19.80 -24.04
CA ALA A 71 -4.87 20.63 -24.52
C ALA A 71 -4.42 21.74 -25.49
N SER A 72 -3.11 21.99 -25.61
CA SER A 72 -2.57 23.07 -26.44
C SER A 72 -2.39 22.67 -27.90
N VAL A 73 -2.41 21.37 -28.20
CA VAL A 73 -2.32 20.86 -29.58
C VAL A 73 -3.71 20.79 -30.21
N ALA A 74 -3.82 21.32 -31.43
CA ALA A 74 -5.05 21.27 -32.22
C ALA A 74 -5.35 19.87 -32.78
N THR A 75 -4.40 18.94 -32.68
CA THR A 75 -4.49 17.58 -33.21
C THR A 75 -4.54 16.57 -32.08
N ASP A 76 -5.47 15.63 -32.17
CA ASP A 76 -5.57 14.52 -31.24
C ASP A 76 -4.28 13.68 -31.26
N SER A 77 -3.90 13.16 -30.09
CA SER A 77 -2.87 12.14 -30.01
C SER A 77 -3.30 10.88 -30.77
N ASP A 78 -2.34 10.18 -31.37
CA ASP A 78 -2.50 8.86 -31.96
C ASP A 78 -2.57 7.75 -30.91
N ALA A 79 -2.42 8.08 -29.63
CA ALA A 79 -2.46 7.15 -28.51
C ALA A 79 -3.40 7.62 -27.40
N ILE A 80 -3.83 6.65 -26.59
CA ILE A 80 -4.53 6.90 -25.33
C ILE A 80 -3.49 7.11 -24.24
N ALA A 81 -3.76 8.05 -23.33
CA ALA A 81 -2.96 8.23 -22.12
C ALA A 81 -3.71 7.74 -20.86
N VAL A 82 -2.97 7.20 -19.90
CA VAL A 82 -3.54 6.71 -18.63
C VAL A 82 -2.60 7.06 -17.48
N TYR A 83 -3.15 7.65 -16.42
CA TYR A 83 -2.39 8.06 -15.24
C TYR A 83 -3.03 7.61 -13.93
N LEU A 84 -2.18 7.29 -12.96
CA LEU A 84 -2.56 7.07 -11.58
C LEU A 84 -2.29 8.37 -10.82
N ARG A 85 -3.28 8.85 -10.07
CA ARG A 85 -3.17 10.08 -9.29
C ARG A 85 -3.52 9.84 -7.83
N LEU A 86 -2.77 10.49 -6.95
CA LEU A 86 -3.09 10.54 -5.53
C LEU A 86 -4.10 11.69 -5.32
N GLN A 87 -5.29 11.38 -4.81
CA GLN A 87 -6.31 12.40 -4.59
C GLN A 87 -5.84 13.40 -3.53
N GLY A 88 -6.15 14.68 -3.76
CA GLY A 88 -5.89 15.77 -2.83
C GLY A 88 -6.39 15.47 -1.42
N SER A 89 -5.64 15.94 -0.42
CA SER A 89 -6.06 15.90 0.98
C SER A 89 -5.64 17.20 1.66
N HIS A 90 -6.25 17.52 2.80
CA HIS A 90 -5.88 18.71 3.57
C HIS A 90 -4.39 18.74 3.98
N VAL A 91 -3.75 17.57 4.05
CA VAL A 91 -2.32 17.45 4.36
C VAL A 91 -1.54 17.18 3.07
N LYS A 92 -0.42 17.88 2.88
CA LYS A 92 0.53 17.56 1.80
C LYS A 92 1.13 16.18 2.04
N GLN A 93 1.06 15.31 1.05
CA GLN A 93 1.59 13.94 1.14
C GLN A 93 2.54 13.70 -0.03
N ARG A 94 3.59 12.93 0.23
CA ARG A 94 4.50 12.40 -0.80
C ARG A 94 4.55 10.89 -0.60
N VAL A 95 4.07 10.14 -1.59
CA VAL A 95 3.88 8.70 -1.51
C VAL A 95 4.68 8.03 -2.62
N ARG A 96 5.54 7.08 -2.27
CA ARG A 96 6.20 6.20 -3.24
C ARG A 96 5.33 4.97 -3.45
N ALA A 97 4.95 4.70 -4.70
CA ALA A 97 4.21 3.49 -5.05
C ALA A 97 4.70 2.91 -6.37
N GLU A 98 4.68 1.59 -6.45
CA GLU A 98 4.79 0.86 -7.71
C GLU A 98 3.38 0.74 -8.31
N TYR A 99 3.25 0.95 -9.61
CA TYR A 99 1.99 0.84 -10.35
C TYR A 99 2.19 0.05 -11.64
N LYS A 100 1.14 -0.65 -12.09
CA LYS A 100 1.10 -1.35 -13.37
C LYS A 100 -0.27 -1.17 -14.01
N PHE A 101 -0.30 -0.79 -15.28
CA PHE A 101 -1.54 -0.65 -16.04
C PHE A 101 -1.70 -1.78 -17.05
N GLY A 102 -2.94 -2.22 -17.24
CA GLY A 102 -3.32 -3.18 -18.27
C GLY A 102 -4.75 -3.00 -18.77
N LEU A 103 -5.04 -3.48 -19.97
CA LEU A 103 -6.38 -3.59 -20.51
C LEU A 103 -6.88 -5.02 -20.38
N LEU A 104 -8.10 -5.15 -19.85
CA LEU A 104 -8.73 -6.44 -19.62
C LEU A 104 -9.61 -6.86 -20.80
N ASP A 105 -9.54 -8.15 -21.12
CA ASP A 105 -10.54 -8.79 -21.96
C ASP A 105 -11.86 -9.02 -21.19
N PRO A 106 -12.96 -9.40 -21.87
CA PRO A 106 -14.23 -9.72 -21.23
C PRO A 106 -14.18 -10.86 -20.20
N ALA A 107 -13.14 -11.71 -20.26
CA ALA A 107 -12.94 -12.79 -19.31
C ALA A 107 -12.24 -12.34 -18.02
N GLY A 108 -11.77 -11.09 -17.98
CA GLY A 108 -11.04 -10.47 -16.86
C GLY A 108 -9.53 -10.69 -16.91
N THR A 109 -8.98 -11.09 -18.06
CA THR A 109 -7.55 -11.35 -18.26
C THR A 109 -6.88 -10.13 -18.88
N ALA A 110 -5.65 -9.81 -18.46
CA ALA A 110 -4.87 -8.75 -19.10
C ALA A 110 -4.49 -9.17 -20.53
N ALA A 111 -5.10 -8.53 -21.53
CA ALA A 111 -4.82 -8.77 -22.94
C ALA A 111 -3.82 -7.74 -23.52
N TYR A 112 -3.57 -6.67 -22.77
CA TYR A 112 -2.49 -5.71 -23.00
C TYR A 112 -2.00 -5.18 -21.65
N GLU A 113 -0.69 -5.04 -21.46
CA GLU A 113 -0.11 -4.49 -20.24
C GLU A 113 1.26 -3.90 -20.51
N LEU A 114 1.62 -2.88 -19.72
CA LEU A 114 2.99 -2.37 -19.66
C LEU A 114 3.69 -2.86 -18.39
N PRO A 115 5.04 -2.86 -18.35
CA PRO A 115 5.79 -3.22 -17.15
C PRO A 115 5.42 -2.35 -15.95
N ALA A 116 5.59 -2.89 -14.75
CA ALA A 116 5.39 -2.10 -13.53
C ALA A 116 6.45 -0.99 -13.42
N GLU A 117 6.03 0.19 -12.98
CA GLU A 117 6.88 1.35 -12.76
C GLU A 117 6.75 1.88 -11.34
N THR A 118 7.78 2.59 -10.86
CA THR A 118 7.73 3.25 -9.56
C THR A 118 7.59 4.75 -9.72
N GLY A 119 6.51 5.30 -9.16
CA GLY A 119 6.22 6.72 -9.15
C GLY A 119 6.35 7.35 -7.76
N ILE A 120 6.51 8.67 -7.74
CA ILE A 120 6.36 9.49 -6.54
C ILE A 120 5.15 10.39 -6.74
N PHE A 121 4.11 10.13 -5.96
CA PHE A 121 2.84 10.83 -6.03
C PHE A 121 2.79 11.91 -4.95
N SER A 122 2.37 13.10 -5.33
CA SER A 122 2.26 14.23 -4.39
C SER A 122 0.83 14.76 -4.40
N SER A 123 0.19 14.81 -3.24
CA SER A 123 -1.09 15.51 -3.08
C SER A 123 -0.79 16.95 -2.68
N LEU A 124 -1.23 17.92 -3.48
CA LEU A 124 -1.17 19.32 -3.07
C LEU A 124 -2.14 19.52 -1.89
N GLY A 125 -1.66 20.18 -0.84
CA GLY A 125 -2.46 20.53 0.32
C GLY A 125 -3.14 21.87 0.05
N GLY A 126 -4.46 21.82 -0.12
CA GLY A 126 -5.36 22.95 -0.32
C GLY A 126 -6.78 22.41 -0.19
N GLY A 127 -7.60 23.03 0.67
CA GLY A 127 -8.97 22.58 0.90
C GLY A 127 -9.89 22.90 -0.28
N TYR A 128 -10.86 22.01 -0.48
CA TYR A 128 -11.94 22.06 -1.48
C TYR A 128 -11.51 21.96 -2.94
N ASP A 129 -12.31 21.18 -3.68
CA ASP A 129 -12.56 21.20 -5.13
C ASP A 129 -12.04 22.45 -5.84
N SER A 130 -10.73 22.56 -6.05
CA SER A 130 -10.31 23.09 -7.33
C SER A 130 -10.58 21.95 -8.29
N ASP A 131 -11.76 22.01 -8.90
CA ASP A 131 -11.97 21.46 -10.24
C ASP A 131 -10.82 21.97 -11.10
N ASP A 132 -9.74 21.19 -11.09
CA ASP A 132 -8.63 21.21 -12.04
C ASP A 132 -9.12 20.66 -13.40
N GLU A 133 -10.32 21.09 -13.77
CA GLU A 133 -10.99 20.92 -15.05
C GLU A 133 -10.71 22.12 -15.94
N ALA A 134 -10.44 23.30 -15.37
CA ALA A 134 -10.31 24.54 -16.15
C ALA A 134 -8.88 24.92 -16.56
N THR A 135 -7.85 24.33 -15.94
CA THR A 135 -6.45 24.61 -16.26
C THR A 135 -5.68 23.31 -16.16
N GLY A 136 -5.30 22.66 -17.25
CA GLY A 136 -4.55 21.38 -17.27
C GLY A 136 -3.18 21.44 -16.58
N SER A 137 -3.14 21.74 -15.28
CA SER A 137 -1.98 22.09 -14.46
C SER A 137 -2.04 21.45 -13.08
N GLY A 138 -3.00 20.57 -12.79
CA GLY A 138 -2.83 19.61 -11.71
C GLY A 138 -1.77 18.59 -12.10
N ASN A 139 -1.01 18.15 -11.10
CA ASN A 139 -0.06 17.07 -11.26
C ASN A 139 -0.81 15.82 -11.77
N PRO A 140 -0.59 15.36 -13.01
CA PRO A 140 -1.32 14.21 -13.57
C PRO A 140 -1.03 12.91 -12.80
N GLY A 141 -0.04 12.93 -11.91
CA GLY A 141 0.42 11.77 -11.17
C GLY A 141 1.51 11.05 -11.96
N CYS A 142 1.44 9.74 -12.04
CA CYS A 142 2.40 8.93 -12.80
C CYS A 142 1.65 7.95 -13.72
N GLY A 143 2.15 7.77 -14.94
CA GLY A 143 1.45 7.02 -15.97
C GLY A 143 2.13 7.13 -17.33
N TYR A 144 1.35 6.90 -18.38
CA TYR A 144 1.83 6.81 -19.74
C TYR A 144 1.11 7.81 -20.63
N ALA A 145 1.86 8.74 -21.24
CA ALA A 145 1.36 9.65 -22.26
C ALA A 145 0.95 8.90 -23.55
N SER A 146 1.61 7.78 -23.83
CA SER A 146 1.27 6.85 -24.91
C SER A 146 1.16 5.44 -24.32
N PHE A 147 0.00 5.16 -23.71
CA PHE A 147 -0.26 3.86 -23.08
C PHE A 147 -0.50 2.78 -24.13
N ILE A 148 -1.35 3.06 -25.12
CA ILE A 148 -1.60 2.20 -26.27
C ILE A 148 -1.95 3.09 -27.46
N THR A 149 -1.41 2.78 -28.64
CA THR A 149 -1.78 3.49 -29.86
C THR A 149 -3.22 3.16 -30.24
N LYS A 150 -3.93 4.12 -30.83
CA LYS A 150 -5.29 3.93 -31.35
C LYS A 150 -5.31 2.85 -32.44
N GLU A 151 -4.23 2.74 -33.21
CA GLU A 151 -4.06 1.67 -34.19
C GLU A 151 -4.00 0.29 -33.51
N ASP A 152 -3.14 0.10 -32.51
CA ASP A 152 -3.02 -1.19 -31.82
C ASP A 152 -4.27 -1.55 -31.02
N LEU A 153 -4.93 -0.56 -30.41
CA LEU A 153 -6.23 -0.77 -29.78
C LEU A 153 -7.29 -1.15 -30.82
N GLY A 154 -7.26 -0.53 -32.00
CA GLY A 154 -8.13 -0.87 -33.14
C GLY A 154 -7.94 -2.31 -33.62
N ARG A 155 -6.68 -2.77 -33.76
CA ARG A 155 -6.35 -4.17 -34.10
C ARG A 155 -6.88 -5.17 -33.07
N ARG A 156 -7.02 -4.74 -31.81
CA ARG A 156 -7.51 -5.55 -30.68
C ARG A 156 -8.96 -5.25 -30.30
N ARG A 157 -9.71 -4.53 -31.16
CA ARG A 157 -11.07 -4.05 -30.85
C ARG A 157 -12.02 -5.17 -30.40
N GLU A 158 -11.96 -6.33 -31.04
CA GLU A 158 -12.86 -7.45 -30.71
C GLU A 158 -12.62 -8.04 -29.31
N SER A 159 -11.39 -7.95 -28.80
CA SER A 159 -11.01 -8.48 -27.49
C SER A 159 -10.94 -7.43 -26.39
N LEU A 160 -10.69 -6.15 -26.72
CA LEU A 160 -10.51 -5.08 -25.73
C LEU A 160 -11.66 -4.07 -25.67
N LEU A 161 -12.50 -4.00 -26.70
CA LEU A 161 -13.62 -3.04 -26.83
C LEU A 161 -14.97 -3.73 -27.06
N LYS A 162 -15.15 -4.92 -26.46
CA LYS A 162 -16.40 -5.69 -26.62
C LYS A 162 -17.58 -4.89 -26.06
N GLU A 163 -18.67 -4.85 -26.82
CA GLU A 163 -19.89 -4.09 -26.46
C GLU A 163 -19.62 -2.60 -26.21
N ASP A 164 -18.65 -2.02 -26.93
CA ASP A 164 -18.22 -0.61 -26.77
C ASP A 164 -17.77 -0.27 -25.34
N SER A 165 -17.16 -1.24 -24.66
CA SER A 165 -16.64 -1.07 -23.30
C SER A 165 -15.14 -1.28 -23.24
N LEU A 166 -14.42 -0.36 -22.58
CA LEU A 166 -13.00 -0.45 -22.28
C LEU A 166 -12.81 -0.72 -20.79
N ALA A 167 -11.93 -1.65 -20.43
CA ALA A 167 -11.64 -1.96 -19.03
C ALA A 167 -10.15 -1.81 -18.73
N ILE A 168 -9.81 -0.85 -17.87
CA ILE A 168 -8.45 -0.54 -17.43
C ILE A 168 -8.25 -1.14 -16.03
N ARG A 169 -7.22 -1.97 -15.86
CA ARG A 169 -6.75 -2.45 -14.56
C ARG A 169 -5.52 -1.65 -14.15
N CYS A 170 -5.49 -1.22 -12.89
CA CYS A 170 -4.31 -0.68 -12.24
C CYS A 170 -3.97 -1.54 -11.02
N ASP A 171 -2.82 -2.20 -11.04
CA ASP A 171 -2.22 -2.83 -9.85
C ASP A 171 -1.31 -1.82 -9.17
N ILE A 172 -1.35 -1.74 -7.85
CA ILE A 172 -0.58 -0.76 -7.07
C ILE A 172 0.00 -1.40 -5.81
N ALA A 173 1.25 -1.05 -5.51
CA ALA A 173 1.93 -1.39 -4.27
C ALA A 173 2.50 -0.13 -3.59
N VAL A 174 1.90 0.24 -2.46
CA VAL A 174 2.29 1.43 -1.69
C VAL A 174 3.26 1.04 -0.60
N ALA A 175 4.44 1.67 -0.55
CA ALA A 175 5.40 1.44 0.53
C ALA A 175 4.88 2.07 1.83
N GLN A 176 4.63 1.25 2.87
CA GLN A 176 4.31 1.72 4.21
C GLN A 176 5.51 1.51 5.13
N LEU A 177 5.86 2.56 5.88
CA LEU A 177 6.95 2.54 6.86
C LEU A 177 6.32 2.66 8.26
N GLU A 178 6.49 1.64 9.08
CA GLU A 178 6.02 1.60 10.46
C GLU A 178 7.23 1.58 11.41
N THR A 179 7.38 2.60 12.25
CA THR A 179 8.41 2.60 13.30
C THR A 179 7.97 1.70 14.45
N ILE A 180 8.76 0.69 14.76
CA ILE A 180 8.53 -0.20 15.90
C ILE A 180 9.38 0.29 17.06
N ALA A 181 8.77 0.44 18.23
CA ALA A 181 9.49 0.72 19.46
C ALA A 181 10.48 -0.42 19.73
N ALA A 182 11.78 -0.10 19.83
CA ALA A 182 12.76 -1.08 20.24
C ALA A 182 12.38 -1.57 21.65
N THR A 183 12.19 -2.88 21.81
CA THR A 183 12.02 -3.46 23.13
C THR A 183 13.22 -3.07 23.99
N ARG A 184 12.99 -2.37 25.10
CA ARG A 184 14.04 -2.07 26.08
C ARG A 184 14.54 -3.38 26.68
N LYS A 185 15.48 -4.07 26.04
CA LYS A 185 16.34 -5.00 26.76
C LYS A 185 17.20 -4.14 27.66
N LEU A 186 16.79 -4.01 28.93
CA LEU A 186 17.63 -3.46 29.98
C LEU A 186 18.92 -4.28 29.99
N TRP A 187 20.00 -3.69 29.50
CA TRP A 187 21.33 -4.28 29.65
C TRP A 187 21.59 -4.41 31.15
N PRO A 188 21.88 -5.61 31.67
CA PRO A 188 22.18 -5.76 33.09
C PRO A 188 23.40 -4.86 33.41
N PRO A 189 23.35 -4.08 34.50
CA PRO A 189 24.46 -3.22 34.86
C PRO A 189 25.74 -4.06 34.95
N PRO A 190 26.90 -3.54 34.51
CA PRO A 190 28.16 -4.26 34.62
C PRO A 190 28.36 -4.70 36.07
N PRO A 191 28.84 -5.94 36.33
CA PRO A 191 29.01 -6.43 37.69
C PRO A 191 29.92 -5.49 38.46
N VAL A 192 29.37 -4.92 39.54
CA VAL A 192 30.14 -4.11 40.49
C VAL A 192 31.23 -5.02 41.05
N ARG A 193 32.50 -4.73 40.75
CA ARG A 193 33.62 -5.43 41.38
C ARG A 193 33.56 -5.16 42.89
N ARG A 194 33.01 -6.09 43.67
CA ARG A 194 33.18 -6.11 45.12
C ARG A 194 34.68 -6.29 45.36
N SER A 195 35.31 -5.33 46.02
CA SER A 195 36.64 -5.48 46.58
C SER A 195 36.65 -6.74 47.46
N LEU A 196 37.56 -7.65 47.14
CA LEU A 196 37.74 -8.89 47.87
C LEU A 196 38.22 -8.55 49.29
N SER A 197 37.36 -8.73 50.29
CA SER A 197 37.79 -8.83 51.68
C SER A 197 38.35 -10.24 51.93
N PRO A 198 39.36 -10.43 52.81
CA PRO A 198 40.09 -11.69 52.93
C PRO A 198 39.21 -12.84 53.45
N ARG A 199 39.34 -14.00 52.80
CA ARG A 199 38.69 -15.27 53.16
C ARG A 199 39.11 -15.74 54.56
N VAL A 200 38.17 -15.82 55.49
CA VAL A 200 38.28 -16.68 56.68
C VAL A 200 37.75 -18.07 56.32
N ARG A 201 38.63 -19.07 56.32
CA ARG A 201 38.26 -20.49 56.16
C ARG A 201 37.65 -20.99 57.47
N ARG A 202 36.45 -21.56 57.42
CA ARG A 202 35.99 -22.56 58.40
C ARG A 202 35.62 -23.86 57.69
N ARG A 203 35.93 -24.94 58.37
CA ARG A 203 36.07 -26.33 57.91
C ARG A 203 34.98 -27.17 58.59
N GLY A 204 34.45 -28.17 57.87
CA GLY A 204 33.60 -29.26 58.38
C GLY A 204 32.10 -28.96 58.31
N GLY A 205 31.20 -29.88 57.96
CA GLY A 205 31.30 -31.32 57.66
C GLY A 205 29.88 -31.91 57.52
N TYR A 206 29.83 -33.18 57.09
CA TYR A 206 28.74 -34.19 57.13
C TYR A 206 27.48 -34.07 56.22
N ASP A 207 27.45 -34.96 55.21
CA ASP A 207 26.56 -36.10 54.90
C ASP A 207 25.02 -36.07 54.99
N SER A 208 24.45 -36.67 53.93
CA SER A 208 23.32 -37.64 53.85
C SER A 208 21.95 -37.24 53.23
N CYS A 209 21.76 -37.77 52.00
CA CYS A 209 20.70 -38.65 51.46
C CYS A 209 19.19 -38.43 51.60
N GLY A 210 18.49 -38.67 50.46
CA GLY A 210 17.11 -39.18 50.31
C GLY A 210 16.05 -38.10 50.02
N SER A 211 15.05 -38.23 49.13
CA SER A 211 14.52 -39.33 48.31
C SER A 211 13.41 -38.76 47.39
N GLU A 212 13.27 -39.28 46.17
CA GLU A 212 12.05 -39.77 45.46
C GLU A 212 10.64 -39.43 46.05
N SER A 213 9.53 -39.17 45.33
CA SER A 213 9.09 -39.31 43.92
C SER A 213 7.77 -38.48 43.66
N PRO A 214 6.76 -38.87 42.84
CA PRO A 214 6.22 -38.12 41.68
C PRO A 214 4.74 -37.71 41.86
N ASP A 215 4.10 -37.13 40.81
CA ASP A 215 2.82 -37.61 40.23
C ASP A 215 2.06 -36.54 39.42
N GLU A 216 1.44 -37.04 38.35
CA GLU A 216 0.70 -36.39 37.25
C GLU A 216 -0.63 -35.77 37.67
N TYR A 217 -1.08 -34.72 36.96
CA TYR A 217 -2.51 -34.50 36.71
C TYR A 217 -2.74 -33.89 35.30
N ASP A 218 -3.31 -34.74 34.46
CA ASP A 218 -4.06 -34.47 33.24
C ASP A 218 -5.48 -33.98 33.60
N ASP A 219 -5.99 -32.94 32.92
CA ASP A 219 -7.43 -32.76 32.74
C ASP A 219 -7.70 -31.92 31.48
N GLY A 220 -8.13 -32.63 30.44
CA GLY A 220 -8.71 -32.04 29.25
C GLY A 220 -10.16 -31.62 29.49
N ARG A 221 -10.51 -30.39 29.11
CA ARG A 221 -11.91 -30.02 28.86
C ARG A 221 -12.10 -29.28 27.56
N SER A 222 -12.80 -29.96 26.67
CA SER A 222 -13.45 -29.48 25.46
C SER A 222 -14.74 -28.75 25.79
N HIS A 223 -14.90 -27.54 25.26
CA HIS A 223 -16.14 -26.75 25.12
C HIS A 223 -15.82 -25.72 24.00
N ASP A 224 -16.66 -25.31 23.06
CA ASP A 224 -18.05 -25.57 22.69
C ASP A 224 -18.17 -25.00 21.25
N ASP A 225 -19.03 -25.59 20.43
CA ASP A 225 -19.16 -25.35 18.99
C ASP A 225 -19.98 -24.06 18.72
N GLY A 226 -19.28 -22.93 18.77
CA GLY A 226 -19.82 -21.63 18.36
C GLY A 226 -19.84 -21.48 16.85
N GLY A 227 -20.99 -21.79 16.23
CA GLY A 227 -21.27 -21.68 14.80
C GLY A 227 -20.68 -20.43 14.14
N ARG A 228 -19.52 -20.59 13.50
CA ARG A 228 -18.91 -19.57 12.65
C ARG A 228 -19.79 -19.39 11.44
N ARG A 229 -20.57 -18.31 11.45
CA ARG A 229 -21.14 -17.67 10.26
C ARG A 229 -20.04 -17.73 9.18
N ARG A 230 -20.20 -18.60 8.17
CA ARG A 230 -19.20 -18.77 7.11
C ARG A 230 -19.06 -17.41 6.43
N GLN A 231 -18.07 -16.62 6.85
CA GLN A 231 -17.55 -15.53 6.05
C GLN A 231 -17.15 -16.21 4.75
N ARG A 232 -17.95 -15.97 3.69
CA ARG A 232 -17.59 -16.43 2.36
C ARG A 232 -16.17 -15.93 2.13
N ALA A 233 -15.26 -16.84 1.82
CA ALA A 233 -13.90 -16.48 1.47
C ALA A 233 -13.97 -15.34 0.43
N PRO A 234 -13.11 -14.32 0.53
CA PRO A 234 -13.04 -13.29 -0.49
C PRO A 234 -13.01 -13.96 -1.86
N PRO A 235 -13.82 -13.50 -2.84
CA PRO A 235 -13.79 -14.08 -4.17
C PRO A 235 -12.34 -14.07 -4.67
N ASP A 236 -11.94 -15.15 -5.34
CA ASP A 236 -10.72 -15.15 -6.15
C ASP A 236 -10.70 -13.88 -7.01
N ASP A 237 -9.56 -13.19 -7.09
CA ASP A 237 -9.46 -11.88 -7.76
C ASP A 237 -10.07 -11.92 -9.17
N LYS A 238 -9.93 -13.07 -9.84
CA LYS A 238 -10.52 -13.33 -11.14
C LYS A 238 -12.05 -13.30 -11.15
N GLU A 239 -12.69 -13.85 -10.12
CA GLU A 239 -14.14 -13.79 -9.96
C GLU A 239 -14.60 -12.37 -9.64
N TYR A 240 -13.85 -11.66 -8.78
CA TYR A 240 -14.13 -10.24 -8.48
C TYR A 240 -14.10 -9.40 -9.76
N ILE A 241 -13.04 -9.52 -10.57
CA ILE A 241 -12.89 -8.81 -11.84
C ILE A 241 -14.07 -9.11 -12.77
N ARG A 242 -14.42 -10.39 -12.96
CA ARG A 242 -15.55 -10.78 -13.82
C ARG A 242 -16.87 -10.16 -13.36
N ARG A 243 -17.10 -10.08 -12.04
CA ARG A 243 -18.28 -9.41 -11.49
C ARG A 243 -18.25 -7.91 -11.77
N CYS A 244 -17.12 -7.23 -11.60
CA CYS A 244 -16.98 -5.82 -11.95
C CYS A 244 -17.31 -5.54 -13.42
N LEU A 245 -16.86 -6.42 -14.34
CA LEU A 245 -17.11 -6.28 -15.78
C LEU A 245 -18.56 -6.57 -16.19
N THR A 246 -19.33 -7.28 -15.36
CA THR A 246 -20.71 -7.70 -15.68
C THR A 246 -21.79 -6.95 -14.90
N ALA A 247 -21.47 -6.41 -13.71
CA ALA A 247 -22.45 -5.91 -12.74
C ALA A 247 -23.20 -4.65 -13.18
N GLN A 248 -22.59 -3.73 -13.94
CA GLN A 248 -23.29 -2.48 -14.33
C GLN A 248 -24.04 -2.60 -15.66
N ARG A 249 -24.04 -3.78 -16.33
CA ARG A 249 -24.89 -4.08 -17.49
C ARG A 249 -26.41 -3.99 -17.20
N ARG A 250 -26.80 -3.86 -15.92
CA ARG A 250 -28.20 -3.91 -15.46
C ARG A 250 -28.85 -2.56 -15.13
N ARG A 251 -28.13 -1.44 -15.23
CA ARG A 251 -28.76 -0.11 -15.13
C ARG A 251 -29.14 0.38 -16.52
N LYS A 252 -30.21 -0.19 -17.09
CA LYS A 252 -30.92 0.42 -18.21
C LYS A 252 -31.92 1.42 -17.61
N TYR A 253 -31.72 2.71 -17.89
CA TYR A 253 -32.78 3.70 -17.81
C TYR A 253 -33.62 3.64 -19.08
#